data_AF-A0A1A3NBU7-F1
#
_entry.id   AF-A0A1A3NBU7-F1
#
_cell.length_a   1.000
_cell.length_b   1.000
_cell.length_c   1.000
_cell.angle_alpha   90.00
_cell.angle_beta   90.00
_cell.angle_gamma   90.00
#
_symmetry.space_group_name_H-M   'P 1'
#
loop_
_entity.id
_entity.type
_entity.pdbx_description
1 polymer ?
#
loop_
_entity_poly.entity_id
_entity_poly.type
_entity_poly.pdbx_seq_one_letter_code
_entity_poly.pdbx_strand_id
1 'polypeptide(L)' 'MRYPAFRTIWDRAVGKAKLDPPPTARHLLHACPSWLIAAGFPLMTVSHHLSHASGKLTANVCTDVDTSARKVAARAND' A
#
# COMPACT_ATOMS: atom_id res chain seq x y z
N MET A 1 12.23 -1.73 -12.63
CA MET A 1 12.48 -2.13 -11.22
C MET A 1 13.96 -2.42 -11.08
N ARG A 2 14.64 -1.91 -10.03
CA ARG A 2 16.12 -1.90 -9.93
C ARG A 2 16.78 -3.27 -9.69
N TYR A 3 15.99 -4.36 -9.59
CA TYR A 3 16.44 -5.69 -9.19
C TYR A 3 15.87 -6.78 -10.13
N PRO A 4 16.65 -7.27 -11.12
CA PRO A 4 16.16 -8.23 -12.12
C PRO A 4 15.89 -9.62 -11.54
N ALA A 5 16.72 -10.12 -10.61
CA ALA A 5 16.50 -11.43 -9.97
C ALA A 5 15.18 -11.47 -9.18
N PHE A 6 14.88 -10.38 -8.46
CA PHE A 6 13.62 -10.23 -7.75
C PHE A 6 12.42 -10.28 -8.71
N ARG A 7 12.53 -9.61 -9.87
CA ARG A 7 11.44 -9.57 -10.85
C ARG A 7 11.06 -10.96 -11.37
N THR A 8 12.04 -11.80 -11.67
CA THR A 8 11.81 -13.18 -12.14
C THR A 8 11.05 -14.02 -11.12
N ILE A 9 11.42 -13.91 -9.84
CA ILE A 9 10.76 -14.64 -8.75
C ILE A 9 9.34 -14.10 -8.53
N TRP A 10 9.19 -12.77 -8.56
CA TRP A 10 7.91 -12.09 -8.41
C TRP A 10 6.90 -12.51 -9.48
N ASP A 11 7.30 -12.45 -10.76
CA ASP A 11 6.40 -12.78 -11.87
C ASP A 11 5.94 -14.24 -11.82
N ARG A 12 6.83 -15.15 -11.38
CA ARG A 12 6.47 -16.56 -11.15
C ARG A 12 5.45 -16.71 -10.01
N ALA A 13 5.62 -15.96 -8.93
CA ALA A 13 4.69 -15.99 -7.80
C ALA A 13 3.32 -15.43 -8.18
N VAL A 14 3.28 -14.30 -8.91
CA VAL A 14 2.05 -13.69 -9.42
C VAL A 14 1.31 -14.65 -10.37
N GLY A 15 2.03 -15.29 -11.30
CA GLY A 15 1.43 -16.27 -12.21
C GLY A 15 0.83 -17.49 -11.49
N LYS A 16 1.42 -17.92 -10.37
CA LYS A 16 0.85 -18.99 -9.53
C LYS A 16 -0.36 -18.54 -8.72
N ALA A 17 -0.36 -17.29 -8.25
CA ALA A 17 -1.40 -16.76 -7.38
C ALA A 17 -2.73 -16.50 -8.11
N LYS A 18 -2.70 -16.36 -9.45
CA LYS A 18 -3.89 -16.13 -10.30
C LYS A 18 -4.77 -14.96 -9.81
N LEU A 19 -4.15 -13.94 -9.24
CA LEU A 19 -4.83 -12.73 -8.78
C LEU A 19 -5.11 -11.81 -9.97
N ASP A 20 -6.33 -11.25 -10.02
CA ASP A 20 -6.76 -10.32 -11.06
C ASP A 20 -7.35 -9.04 -10.41
N PRO A 21 -6.76 -7.85 -10.64
CA PRO A 21 -5.59 -7.59 -11.48
C PRO A 21 -4.29 -8.13 -10.86
N PRO A 22 -3.31 -8.54 -11.69
CA PRO A 22 -2.04 -9.05 -11.20
C PRO A 22 -1.29 -7.98 -10.40
N PRO A 23 -0.91 -8.26 -9.15
CA PRO A 23 -0.29 -7.24 -8.33
C PRO A 23 1.11 -6.89 -8.82
N THR A 24 1.42 -5.60 -8.84
CA THR A 24 2.79 -5.13 -8.99
C THR A 24 3.55 -5.36 -7.69
N ALA A 25 4.87 -5.49 -7.77
CA ALA A 25 5.69 -5.59 -6.56
C ALA A 25 5.61 -4.34 -5.67
N ARG A 26 5.21 -3.19 -6.23
CA ARG A 26 4.89 -2.00 -5.44
C ARG A 26 3.71 -2.27 -4.51
N HIS A 27 2.69 -3.03 -4.93
CA HIS A 27 1.55 -3.37 -4.07
C HIS A 27 1.93 -4.14 -2.80
N LEU A 28 3.03 -4.91 -2.80
CA LEU A 28 3.54 -5.52 -1.55
C LEU A 28 4.01 -4.48 -0.53
N LEU A 29 4.70 -3.44 -1.01
CA LEU A 29 5.17 -2.35 -0.15
C LEU A 29 4.00 -1.54 0.41
N HIS A 30 2.85 -1.54 -0.28
CA HIS A 30 1.61 -0.96 0.20
C HIS A 30 0.86 -1.88 1.18
N ALA A 31 0.94 -3.21 1.03
CA ALA A 31 0.15 -4.15 1.83
C ALA A 31 0.42 -4.07 3.34
N CYS A 32 1.69 -4.01 3.76
CA CYS A 32 2.08 -3.92 5.17
C CYS A 32 1.53 -2.66 5.88
N PRO A 33 1.78 -1.43 5.39
CA PRO A 33 1.18 -0.22 5.98
C PRO A 33 -0.35 -0.28 5.99
N SER A 34 -0.96 -0.79 4.92
CA SER A 34 -2.42 -0.90 4.83
C SER A 34 -3.02 -1.80 5.90
N TRP A 35 -2.39 -2.94 6.23
CA TRP A 35 -2.86 -3.80 7.31
C TRP A 35 -2.69 -3.19 8.69
N LEU A 36 -1.57 -2.48 8.93
CA LEU A 36 -1.36 -1.80 10.20
C LEU A 36 -2.40 -0.69 10.43
N ILE A 37 -2.70 0.09 9.40
CA ILE A 37 -3.75 1.12 9.52
C ILE A 37 -5.13 0.49 9.69
N ALA A 38 -5.44 -0.57 8.94
CA ALA A 38 -6.72 -1.29 9.09
C ALA A 38 -6.88 -1.89 10.49
N ALA A 39 -5.77 -2.27 11.15
CA ALA A 39 -5.75 -2.72 12.55
C ALA A 39 -5.83 -1.57 13.58
N GLY A 40 -5.96 -0.31 13.13
CA GLY A 40 -6.12 0.85 13.99
C GLY A 40 -4.82 1.52 14.46
N PHE A 41 -3.66 1.13 13.91
CA PHE A 41 -2.40 1.79 14.26
C PHE A 41 -2.36 3.21 13.69
N PRO A 42 -1.92 4.22 14.47
CA PRO A 42 -1.80 5.59 13.99
C PRO A 42 -0.85 5.71 12.81
N LEU A 43 -1.22 6.53 11.82
CA LEU A 43 -0.42 6.77 10.60
C LEU A 43 1.04 7.12 10.90
N MET A 44 1.28 7.93 11.94
CA MET A 44 2.64 8.31 12.32
C MET A 44 3.45 7.16 12.92
N THR A 45 2.80 6.26 13.66
CA THR A 45 3.42 5.04 14.18
C THR A 45 3.81 4.11 13.03
N VAL A 46 2.93 3.93 12.04
CA VAL A 46 3.20 3.14 10.84
C VAL A 46 4.32 3.77 10.01
N SER A 47 4.33 5.09 9.86
CA SER A 47 5.38 5.83 9.16
C SER A 47 6.75 5.63 9.80
N HIS A 48 6.83 5.66 11.13
CA HIS A 48 8.06 5.41 11.87
C HIS A 48 8.49 3.94 11.76
N HIS A 49 7.55 3.00 11.85
CA HIS A 49 7.81 1.57 11.70
C HIS A 49 8.43 1.23 10.33
N LEU A 50 7.94 1.88 9.27
CA LEU A 50 8.47 1.71 7.91
C LEU A 50 9.68 2.59 7.61
N SER A 51 10.16 3.37 8.59
CA SER A 51 11.24 4.35 8.43
C SER A 51 11.03 5.30 7.25
N HIS A 52 9.76 5.63 6.98
CA HIS A 52 9.42 6.59 5.93
C HIS A 52 9.84 7.99 6.35
N ALA A 53 10.59 8.66 5.48
CA ALA A 53 11.11 10.02 5.73
C ALA A 53 10.02 11.08 5.95
N SER A 54 8.75 10.79 5.63
CA SER A 54 7.62 11.67 5.96
C SER A 54 6.30 10.93 6.07
N GLY A 55 5.40 11.45 6.92
CA GLY A 55 4.01 10.98 7.00
C GLY A 55 3.23 11.14 5.68
N LYS A 56 3.64 12.06 4.80
CA LYS A 56 3.10 12.23 3.44
C LYS A 56 3.38 11.03 2.55
N LEU A 57 4.55 10.39 2.69
CA LEU A 57 4.89 9.16 1.98
C LEU A 57 3.97 8.02 2.42
N THR A 58 3.74 7.91 3.73
CA THR A 58 2.82 6.92 4.32
C THR A 58 1.37 7.18 3.93
N ALA A 59 0.91 8.43 3.94
CA ALA A 59 -0.43 8.79 3.48
C ALA A 59 -0.65 8.40 2.01
N ASN A 60 0.26 8.78 1.11
CA ASN A 60 0.20 8.42 -0.31
C ASN A 60 0.26 6.90 -0.55
N VAL A 61 0.94 6.18 0.34
CA VAL A 61 1.01 4.71 0.30
C VAL A 61 -0.31 4.06 0.74
N CYS A 62 -1.11 4.75 1.56
CA CYS A 62 -2.32 4.18 2.17
C CYS A 62 -3.63 4.60 1.49
N THR A 63 -3.61 5.65 0.65
CA THR A 63 -4.79 6.16 -0.05
C THR A 63 -5.41 5.20 -1.07
N ASP A 64 -4.68 4.16 -1.50
CA ASP A 64 -5.21 3.15 -2.42
C ASP A 64 -6.11 2.12 -1.72
N VAL A 65 -5.94 1.91 -0.41
CA VAL A 65 -6.71 0.90 0.34
C VAL A 65 -7.94 1.50 1.00
N ASP A 66 -7.86 2.74 1.47
CA ASP A 66 -9.00 3.42 2.08
C ASP A 66 -9.56 4.55 1.20
N THR A 67 -10.55 4.19 0.37
CA THR A 67 -11.35 5.18 -0.37
C THR A 67 -12.50 5.76 0.46
N SER A 68 -12.77 5.22 1.66
CA SER A 68 -13.88 5.69 2.50
C SER A 68 -13.64 7.13 2.96
N ALA A 69 -12.42 7.47 3.36
CA ALA A 69 -12.04 8.84 3.70
C ALA A 69 -12.23 9.80 2.51
N ARG A 70 -11.90 9.38 1.28
CA ARG A 70 -12.17 10.17 0.05
C ARG A 70 -13.67 10.35 -0.20
N LYS A 71 -14.47 9.31 0.03
CA LYS A 71 -15.93 9.37 -0.12
C LYS A 71 -16.58 10.27 0.93
N VAL A 72 -16.08 10.26 2.17
CA VAL A 72 -16.52 11.18 3.24
C VAL A 72 -16.15 12.61 2.90
N ALA A 73 -14.91 12.86 2.45
CA ALA A 73 -14.47 14.19 2.04
C ALA A 73 -15.25 14.72 0.81
N ALA A 74 -15.61 13.86 -0.14
CA ALA A 74 -16.45 14.24 -1.27
C ALA A 74 -17.85 14.66 -0.80
N ARG A 75 -18.49 13.87 0.08
CA ARG A 75 -19.82 14.17 0.65
C ARG A 75 -19.85 15.40 1.56
N ALA A 76 -18.72 15.82 2.11
CA ALA A 76 -18.62 17.02 2.93
C ALA A 76 -18.52 18.31 2.10
N ASN A 77 -18.34 18.21 0.78
CA ASN A 77 -18.24 19.34 -0.15
C ASN A 77 -19.46 19.45 -1.10
N ASP A 78 -20.49 18.64 -0.88
CA ASP A 78 -21.82 18.76 -1.50
C ASP A 78 -22.81 19.39 -0.50
#